data_AF-A0A0T7LI75-F1
#
_entry.id   AF-A0A0T7LI75-F1
#
_cell.length_a   1.000
_cell.length_b   1.000
_cell.length_c   1.000
_cell.angle_alpha   90.00
_cell.angle_beta   90.00
_cell.angle_gamma   90.00
#
_symmetry.space_group_name_H-M   'P 1'
#
loop_
_entity.id
_entity.type
_entity.pdbx_description
1 polymer ?
#
loop_
_entity_poly.entity_id
_entity_poly.type
_entity_poly.pdbx_seq_one_letter_code
_entity_poly.pdbx_strand_id
1 'polypeptide(L)'
;MPPHLTAEYLEKTRGAIDFNRPGIPIIASLPSVHIAETYGKAHHGRAGTVAAITEWAQHHDIPLVDLKAAVAEQILSGYGNRDGIHWNFEAHQAVAELMLKALAEAGVPNEKSRG
;
A
#
# COMPACT_ATOMS: atom_id res chain seq x y z
N MET A 1 -6.77 14.87 1.47
CA MET A 1 -8.01 14.27 0.94
C MET A 1 -8.77 13.62 2.09
N PRO A 2 -10.08 13.86 2.24
CA PRO A 2 -10.93 13.15 3.20
C PRO A 2 -10.82 11.62 3.06
N PRO A 3 -10.74 10.85 4.16
CA PRO A 3 -10.56 9.39 4.10
C PRO A 3 -11.61 8.63 3.29
N HIS A 4 -12.89 9.00 3.40
CA HIS A 4 -13.97 8.32 2.66
C HIS A 4 -13.83 8.45 1.14
N LEU A 5 -13.31 9.58 0.66
CA LEU A 5 -13.05 9.76 -0.78
C LEU A 5 -11.93 8.84 -1.26
N THR A 6 -10.93 8.53 -0.42
CA THR A 6 -9.91 7.53 -0.76
C THR A 6 -10.53 6.17 -1.00
N ALA A 7 -11.41 5.71 -0.11
CA ALA A 7 -12.13 4.44 -0.27
C ALA A 7 -13.03 4.46 -1.51
N GLU A 8 -13.74 5.56 -1.77
CA GLU A 8 -14.56 5.71 -2.98
C GLU A 8 -13.74 5.61 -4.28
N TYR A 9 -12.57 6.26 -4.33
CA TYR A 9 -11.68 6.16 -5.48
C TYR A 9 -11.10 4.75 -5.65
N LEU A 10 -10.72 4.09 -4.55
CA LEU A 10 -10.28 2.69 -4.60
C LEU A 10 -11.39 1.78 -5.14
N GLU A 11 -12.64 1.99 -4.73
CA GLU A 11 -13.76 1.20 -5.24
C GLU A 11 -14.00 1.44 -6.74
N LYS A 12 -13.91 2.69 -7.20
CA LYS A 12 -13.97 2.98 -8.64
C LYS A 12 -12.85 2.29 -9.41
N THR A 13 -11.63 2.30 -8.88
CA THR A 13 -10.50 1.62 -9.50
C THR A 13 -10.68 0.10 -9.50
N ARG A 14 -11.11 -0.50 -8.38
CA ARG A 14 -11.39 -1.93 -8.25
C ARG A 14 -12.48 -2.37 -9.23
N GLY A 15 -13.60 -1.64 -9.29
CA GLY A 15 -14.68 -1.90 -10.22
C GLY A 15 -14.26 -1.77 -11.68
N ALA A 16 -13.41 -0.79 -12.01
CA ALA A 16 -12.87 -0.66 -13.36
C ALA A 16 -11.91 -1.82 -13.72
N ILE A 17 -11.08 -2.28 -12.79
CA ILE A 17 -10.20 -3.44 -12.99
C ILE A 17 -11.04 -4.70 -13.21
N ASP A 18 -12.02 -4.95 -12.34
CA ASP A 18 -12.89 -6.13 -12.42
C ASP A 18 -13.72 -6.12 -13.72
N PHE A 19 -14.22 -4.96 -14.16
CA PHE A 19 -14.90 -4.84 -15.45
C PHE A 19 -13.99 -5.22 -16.64
N ASN A 20 -12.72 -4.81 -16.62
CA ASN A 20 -11.77 -5.11 -17.70
C ASN A 20 -11.17 -6.52 -17.63
N ARG A 21 -10.99 -7.06 -16.42
CA ARG A 21 -10.45 -8.40 -16.15
C ARG A 21 -11.17 -9.05 -14.97
N PRO A 22 -12.37 -9.60 -15.20
CA PRO A 22 -13.16 -10.21 -14.13
C PRO A 22 -12.38 -11.28 -13.39
N GLY A 23 -12.41 -11.21 -12.06
CA GLY A 23 -11.79 -12.22 -11.18
C GLY A 23 -10.25 -12.17 -11.10
N ILE A 24 -9.59 -11.13 -11.62
CA ILE A 24 -8.16 -10.94 -11.35
C ILE A 24 -7.95 -10.67 -9.84
N PRO A 25 -6.97 -11.31 -9.18
CA PRO A 25 -6.69 -11.03 -7.78
C PRO A 25 -6.31 -9.57 -7.53
N ILE A 26 -6.87 -8.98 -6.47
CA ILE A 26 -6.62 -7.59 -6.07
C ILE A 26 -6.04 -7.58 -4.66
N ILE A 27 -4.96 -6.81 -4.50
CA ILE A 27 -4.42 -6.40 -3.19
C ILE A 27 -4.39 -4.88 -3.15
N ALA A 28 -4.43 -4.31 -1.95
CA ALA A 28 -4.30 -2.87 -1.75
C ALA A 28 -3.22 -2.54 -0.72
N SER A 29 -2.75 -1.30 -0.73
CA SER A 29 -1.74 -0.82 0.21
C SER A 29 -2.29 0.27 1.12
N LEU A 30 -1.88 0.23 2.39
CA LEU A 30 -2.09 1.34 3.32
C LEU A 30 -1.05 2.43 3.05
N PRO A 31 -1.38 3.70 3.33
CA PRO A 31 -0.46 4.81 3.10
C PRO A 31 0.86 4.65 3.86
N SER A 32 1.95 4.99 3.18
CA SER A 32 3.31 5.03 3.72
C SER A 32 3.54 6.25 4.64
N VAL A 33 4.80 6.50 4.98
CA VAL A 33 5.29 7.68 5.71
C VAL A 33 6.46 8.32 4.96
N HIS A 34 6.81 9.55 5.33
CA HIS A 34 7.85 10.36 4.69
C HIS A 34 8.38 11.40 5.67
N ILE A 35 9.58 11.95 5.43
CA ILE A 35 10.18 13.06 6.20
C ILE A 35 10.38 14.34 5.36
N ALA A 36 9.84 14.37 4.15
CA ALA A 36 9.97 15.50 3.22
C ALA A 36 9.44 16.82 3.79
N GLU A 37 10.30 17.85 3.82
CA GLU A 37 9.96 19.22 4.24
C GLU A 37 8.97 19.89 3.27
N THR A 38 9.07 19.60 1.97
CA THR A 38 8.16 20.14 0.95
C THR A 38 6.70 19.71 1.14
N TYR A 39 6.48 18.63 1.91
CA TYR A 39 5.17 18.13 2.30
C TYR A 39 4.86 18.41 3.78
N GLY A 40 5.65 19.27 4.43
CA GLY A 40 5.47 19.66 5.83
C GLY A 40 5.53 18.49 6.82
N LYS A 41 6.18 17.37 6.45
CA LYS A 41 6.21 16.12 7.24
C LYS A 41 4.81 15.65 7.66
N ALA A 42 3.80 15.93 6.84
CA ALA A 42 2.40 15.76 7.24
C ALA A 42 1.94 14.30 7.21
N HIS A 43 1.48 13.78 8.36
CA HIS A 43 0.80 12.46 8.46
C HIS A 43 -0.56 12.53 9.16
N HIS A 44 -1.10 13.73 9.44
CA HIS A 44 -2.35 13.90 10.19
C HIS A 44 -3.53 13.14 9.59
N GLY A 45 -3.61 13.03 8.26
CA GLY A 45 -4.66 12.29 7.56
C GLY A 45 -4.49 10.77 7.59
N ARG A 46 -3.31 10.24 7.96
CA ARG A 46 -2.97 8.83 7.77
C ARG A 46 -3.90 7.91 8.56
N ALA A 47 -4.16 8.21 9.83
CA ALA A 47 -4.98 7.35 10.69
C ALA A 47 -6.39 7.16 10.13
N GLY A 48 -7.04 8.26 9.72
CA GLY A 48 -8.35 8.21 9.08
C GLY A 48 -8.32 7.46 7.75
N THR A 49 -7.32 7.71 6.91
CA THR A 49 -7.16 7.01 5.63
C THR A 49 -6.94 5.51 5.82
N VAL A 50 -6.14 5.10 6.80
CA VAL A 50 -5.96 3.67 7.15
C VAL A 50 -7.29 3.05 7.53
N ALA A 51 -8.05 3.67 8.44
CA ALA A 51 -9.35 3.15 8.87
C ALA A 51 -10.31 2.97 7.68
N ALA A 52 -10.42 3.97 6.81
CA ALA A 52 -11.31 3.91 5.64
C ALA A 52 -10.88 2.83 4.61
N ILE A 53 -9.58 2.68 4.36
CA ILE A 53 -9.09 1.62 3.45
C ILE A 53 -9.29 0.24 4.08
N THR A 54 -9.05 0.10 5.39
CA THR A 54 -9.25 -1.17 6.09
C THR A 54 -10.71 -1.61 6.07
N GLU A 55 -11.65 -0.71 6.36
CA GLU A 55 -13.08 -1.00 6.28
C GLU A 55 -13.50 -1.41 4.86
N TRP A 56 -13.09 -0.64 3.84
CA TRP A 56 -13.36 -0.97 2.45
C TRP A 56 -12.80 -2.34 2.06
N ALA A 57 -11.53 -2.61 2.40
CA ALA A 57 -10.89 -3.87 2.06
C ALA A 57 -11.55 -5.08 2.74
N GLN A 58 -12.02 -4.92 3.99
CA GLN A 58 -12.78 -5.95 4.70
C GLN A 58 -14.11 -6.27 3.99
N HIS A 59 -14.82 -5.26 3.48
CA HIS A 59 -16.07 -5.48 2.73
C HIS A 59 -15.87 -6.22 1.40
N HIS A 60 -14.65 -6.23 0.86
CA HIS A 60 -14.33 -6.84 -0.44
C HIS A 60 -13.37 -8.03 -0.34
N ASP A 61 -13.03 -8.49 0.87
CA ASP A 61 -12.05 -9.54 1.12
C ASP A 61 -10.68 -9.29 0.43
N ILE A 62 -10.22 -8.03 0.44
CA ILE A 62 -8.97 -7.60 -0.20
C ILE A 62 -7.82 -7.63 0.82
N PRO A 63 -6.73 -8.39 0.57
CA PRO A 63 -5.53 -8.34 1.40
C PRO A 63 -4.86 -6.96 1.37
N LEU A 64 -4.33 -6.54 2.53
CA LEU A 64 -3.71 -5.24 2.72
C LEU A 64 -2.21 -5.33 3.01
N VAL A 65 -1.45 -4.45 2.37
CA VAL A 65 -0.02 -4.25 2.63
C VAL A 65 0.19 -2.95 3.42
N ASP A 66 0.63 -3.04 4.68
CA ASP A 66 0.99 -1.84 5.46
C ASP A 66 2.38 -1.32 5.10
N LEU A 67 2.42 -0.33 4.21
CA LEU A 67 3.68 0.29 3.78
C LEU A 67 4.42 0.96 4.94
N LYS A 68 3.72 1.56 5.92
CA LYS A 68 4.41 2.17 7.06
C LYS A 68 5.13 1.11 7.88
N ALA A 69 4.50 -0.05 8.08
CA ALA A 69 5.11 -1.14 8.83
C ALA A 69 6.44 -1.60 8.19
N ALA A 70 6.51 -1.61 6.85
CA ALA A 70 7.74 -1.95 6.14
C ALA A 70 8.82 -0.86 6.15
N VAL A 71 8.44 0.41 6.01
CA VAL A 71 9.41 1.46 5.67
C VAL A 71 9.75 2.45 6.79
N ALA A 72 8.98 2.45 7.89
CA ALA A 72 9.07 3.50 8.90
C ALA A 72 10.46 3.62 9.51
N GLU A 73 11.14 2.52 9.79
CA GLU A 73 12.49 2.55 10.38
C GLU A 73 13.48 3.28 9.48
N GLN A 74 13.55 2.91 8.20
CA GLN A 74 14.47 3.51 7.22
C GLN A 74 14.12 4.98 6.98
N ILE A 75 12.84 5.31 6.81
CA ILE A 75 12.39 6.66 6.47
C ILE A 75 12.54 7.63 7.65
N LEU A 76 12.10 7.23 8.84
CA LEU A 76 12.14 8.11 10.02
C LEU A 76 13.57 8.30 10.54
N SER A 77 14.49 7.38 10.22
CA SER A 77 15.92 7.51 10.51
C SER A 77 16.69 8.28 9.43
N GLY A 78 16.03 8.70 8.34
CA GLY A 78 16.65 9.45 7.25
C GLY A 78 17.51 8.62 6.29
N TYR A 79 17.37 7.29 6.31
CA TYR A 79 18.07 6.37 5.40
C TYR A 79 17.38 6.20 4.04
N GLY A 80 16.19 6.76 3.86
CA GLY A 80 15.52 6.84 2.54
C GLY A 80 16.24 7.75 1.56
N ASN A 81 15.62 7.97 0.39
CA ASN A 81 16.16 8.89 -0.60
C ASN A 81 16.19 10.33 -0.07
N ARG A 82 17.08 11.16 -0.66
CA ARG A 82 17.30 12.55 -0.24
C ARG A 82 16.07 13.46 -0.33
N ASP A 83 15.07 13.08 -1.12
CA ASP A 83 13.79 13.81 -1.18
C ASP A 83 12.92 13.63 0.08
N GLY A 84 13.27 12.66 0.94
CA GLY A 84 12.52 12.33 2.14
C GLY A 84 11.19 11.62 1.88
N ILE A 85 10.93 11.13 0.66
CA ILE A 85 9.70 10.45 0.24
C ILE A 85 10.00 9.01 -0.20
N HIS A 86 10.97 8.86 -1.10
CA HIS A 86 11.28 7.57 -1.69
C HIS A 86 12.18 6.72 -0.80
N TRP A 87 12.09 5.41 -0.99
CA TRP A 87 12.70 4.42 -0.12
C TRP A 87 14.14 4.09 -0.56
N ASN A 88 14.96 3.62 0.37
CA ASN A 88 16.19 2.91 0.05
C ASN A 88 15.89 1.45 -0.35
N PHE A 89 16.93 0.71 -0.73
CA PHE A 89 16.78 -0.67 -1.17
C PHE A 89 16.25 -1.59 -0.06
N GLU A 90 16.66 -1.36 1.18
CA GLU A 90 16.22 -2.13 2.36
C GLU A 90 14.71 -1.98 2.57
N ALA A 91 14.18 -0.76 2.50
CA ALA A 91 12.75 -0.53 2.58
C ALA A 91 11.99 -1.10 1.36
N HIS A 92 12.57 -1.03 0.16
CA HIS A 92 11.99 -1.71 -1.01
C HIS A 92 11.91 -3.23 -0.82
N GLN A 93 12.94 -3.86 -0.23
CA GLN A 93 12.94 -5.28 0.06
C GLN A 93 11.87 -5.64 1.11
N ALA A 94 11.77 -4.87 2.20
CA ALA A 94 10.75 -5.10 3.23
C ALA A 94 9.32 -4.99 2.65
N VAL A 95 9.08 -4.04 1.75
CA VAL A 95 7.79 -3.93 1.05
C VAL A 95 7.55 -5.14 0.15
N ALA A 96 8.56 -5.62 -0.57
CA ALA A 96 8.45 -6.82 -1.41
C ALA A 96 8.07 -8.06 -0.57
N GLU A 97 8.66 -8.22 0.61
CA GLU A 97 8.34 -9.32 1.52
C GLU A 97 6.87 -9.28 2.01
N LEU A 98 6.32 -8.09 2.29
CA LEU A 98 4.90 -7.95 2.61
C LEU A 98 3.99 -8.17 1.40
N MET A 99 4.39 -7.70 0.21
CA MET A 99 3.64 -7.92 -1.04
C MET A 99 3.51 -9.40 -1.35
N LEU A 100 4.59 -10.19 -1.19
CA LEU A 100 4.54 -11.64 -1.42
C LEU A 100 3.54 -12.35 -0.50
N LYS A 101 3.40 -11.91 0.76
CA LYS A 101 2.40 -12.44 1.70
C LYS A 101 0.98 -12.11 1.23
N ALA A 102 0.72 -10.84 0.90
CA ALA A 102 -0.59 -10.41 0.42
C ALA A 102 -1.00 -11.09 -0.90
N LEU A 103 -0.04 -11.31 -1.81
CA LEU A 103 -0.28 -12.06 -3.05
C LEU A 103 -0.67 -13.51 -2.77
N ALA A 104 0.01 -14.17 -1.84
CA ALA A 104 -0.34 -15.52 -1.42
C ALA A 104 -1.74 -15.58 -0.77
N GLU A 105 -2.09 -14.61 0.07
CA GLU A 105 -3.43 -14.47 0.66
C GLU A 105 -4.51 -14.23 -0.41
N ALA A 106 -4.19 -13.51 -1.48
CA ALA A 106 -5.06 -13.30 -2.64
C ALA A 106 -5.14 -14.52 -3.58
N GLY A 107 -4.51 -15.64 -3.24
CA GLY A 107 -4.52 -16.86 -4.04
C GLY A 107 -3.60 -16.84 -5.26
N VAL A 108 -2.65 -15.90 -5.33
CA VAL A 108 -1.66 -15.86 -6.41
C VAL A 108 -0.54 -16.88 -6.11
N PRO A 109 -0.31 -17.88 -6.97
CA PRO A 109 0.73 -18.88 -6.73
C PRO A 109 2.12 -18.25 -6.82
N ASN A 110 3.02 -18.69 -5.93
CA ASN A 110 4.43 -18.30 -5.97
C ASN A 110 5.20 -19.16 -6.98
N GLU A 111 4.76 -19.14 -8.25
CA GLU A 111 5.49 -19.80 -9.33
C GLU A 111 6.41 -18.79 -10.01
N LYS A 112 7.72 -19.00 -9.87
CA LYS A 112 8.67 -18.43 -10.84
C LYS A 112 8.34 -19.05 -12.18
N SER A 113 7.87 -18.23 -13.14
CA SER A 113 7.84 -18.66 -14.54
C SER A 113 9.24 -19.15 -14.88
N ARG A 114 9.35 -20.46 -15.15
CA ARG A 114 10.59 -21.06 -15.66
C ARG A 114 10.80 -20.48 -17.05
N GLY A 115 11.63 -19.43 -17.14
CA GLY A 115 12.27 -19.03 -18.39
C GLY A 115 13.31 -20.05 -18.80
#